data_AF-A0A9X2KDU6-F1
#
_entry.id   AF-A0A9X2KDU6-F1
#
_cell.length_a   1.000
_cell.length_b   1.000
_cell.length_c   1.000
_cell.angle_alpha   90.00
_cell.angle_beta   90.00
_cell.angle_gamma   90.00
#
_symmetry.space_group_name_H-M   'P 1'
#
loop_
_entity.id
_entity.type
_entity.pdbx_description
1 polymer ?
#
loop_
_entity_poly.entity_id
_entity_poly.type
_entity_poly.pdbx_seq_one_letter_code
_entity_poly.pdbx_strand_id
1 'polypeptide(L)'
;MASRTEQQAASVEETTAAFQEINEAIKDLSTRAKNAGDLTSRTKGQAEQSGEVVRKAVTAMGRIETSSREIGNIIGVIDEIAFQTNLLALNAGVEAARVGEAGRGFAVVAQEVRELAQRSTEAAQQIKELIATSQGEVGNGVALVGETGEALEAIVAEVREIDDHVASIVTTAREQAVGLQEINTALHSIDQGTQQNAAVAEQSTAASHGLATEASSLNDILSRFKLAEQSLPRGARRAA
;
A
#
# COMPACT_ATOMS: atom_id res chain seq x y z
N MET A 1 36.53 -12.28 39.74
CA MET A 1 36.47 -10.96 39.07
C MET A 1 36.74 -11.13 37.58
N ALA A 2 37.92 -11.61 37.17
CA ALA A 2 38.27 -11.83 35.75
C ALA A 2 37.21 -12.59 34.93
N SER A 3 36.78 -13.79 35.35
CA SER A 3 35.74 -14.57 34.63
C SER A 3 34.39 -13.85 34.50
N ARG A 4 33.99 -13.00 35.47
CA ARG A 4 32.77 -12.19 35.34
C ARG A 4 32.94 -11.07 34.32
N THR A 5 34.11 -10.44 34.28
CA THR A 5 34.41 -9.36 33.34
C THR A 5 34.50 -9.87 31.90
N GLU A 6 35.12 -11.04 31.66
CA GLU A 6 35.15 -11.69 30.34
C GLU A 6 33.73 -12.01 29.84
N GLN A 7 32.89 -12.55 30.71
CA GLN A 7 31.52 -12.90 30.36
C GLN A 7 30.66 -11.66 30.06
N GLN A 8 30.94 -10.55 30.74
CA GLN A 8 30.31 -9.26 30.49
C GLN A 8 30.80 -8.63 29.18
N ALA A 9 32.09 -8.75 28.84
CA ALA A 9 32.64 -8.29 27.57
C ALA A 9 32.02 -9.04 26.38
N ALA A 10 31.93 -10.38 26.48
CA ALA A 10 31.27 -11.20 25.46
C ALA A 10 29.80 -10.81 25.25
N SER A 11 29.08 -10.52 26.34
CA SER A 11 27.68 -10.07 26.28
C SER A 11 27.53 -8.70 25.59
N VAL A 12 28.49 -7.78 25.80
CA VAL A 12 28.50 -6.46 25.15
C VAL A 12 28.83 -6.57 23.66
N GLU A 13 29.76 -7.44 23.26
CA GLU A 13 30.04 -7.72 21.84
C GLU A 13 28.82 -8.30 21.13
N GLU A 14 28.18 -9.32 21.70
CA GLU A 14 26.99 -9.95 21.11
C GLU A 14 25.83 -8.94 20.98
N THR A 15 25.61 -8.13 22.02
CA THR A 15 24.61 -7.06 22.00
C THR A 15 24.93 -6.03 20.91
N THR A 16 26.20 -5.63 20.76
CA THR A 16 26.63 -4.67 19.75
C THR A 16 26.40 -5.19 18.33
N ALA A 17 26.69 -6.47 18.08
CA ALA A 17 26.42 -7.12 16.79
C ALA A 17 24.92 -7.12 16.47
N ALA A 18 24.06 -7.51 17.41
CA ALA A 18 22.61 -7.46 17.24
C ALA A 18 22.10 -6.03 16.97
N PHE A 19 22.69 -5.01 17.62
CA PHE A 19 22.35 -3.62 17.36
C PHE A 19 22.76 -3.13 15.97
N GLN A 20 23.88 -3.61 15.42
CA GLN A 20 24.28 -3.30 14.05
C GLN A 20 23.27 -3.85 13.04
N GLU A 21 22.82 -5.10 13.21
CA GLU A 21 21.78 -5.70 12.38
C GLU A 21 20.47 -4.90 12.43
N ILE A 22 20.04 -4.48 13.63
CA ILE A 22 18.84 -3.64 13.78
C ILE A 22 19.01 -2.29 13.07
N ASN A 23 20.18 -1.66 13.18
CA ASN A 23 20.45 -0.39 12.51
C ASN A 23 20.41 -0.51 10.99
N GLU A 24 20.93 -1.60 10.43
CA GLU A 24 20.81 -1.90 9.00
C GLU A 24 19.35 -2.13 8.59
N ALA A 25 18.59 -2.88 9.38
CA ALA A 25 17.17 -3.13 9.13
C ALA A 25 16.35 -1.82 9.14
N ILE A 26 16.64 -0.88 10.05
CA ILE A 26 15.99 0.44 10.11
C ILE A 26 16.33 1.29 8.87
N LYS A 27 17.58 1.27 8.40
CA LYS A 27 17.98 1.96 7.16
C LYS A 27 17.27 1.39 5.93
N ASP A 28 17.18 0.07 5.84
CA ASP A 28 16.46 -0.61 4.77
C ASP A 28 14.96 -0.27 4.82
N LEU A 29 14.35 -0.32 6.01
CA LEU A 29 12.94 0.05 6.23
C LEU A 29 12.66 1.49 5.77
N SER A 30 13.51 2.45 6.13
CA SER A 30 13.37 3.85 5.73
C SER A 30 13.44 4.02 4.20
N THR A 31 14.35 3.31 3.55
CA THR A 31 14.49 3.31 2.09
C THR A 31 13.26 2.71 1.41
N ARG A 32 12.76 1.57 1.92
CA ARG A 32 11.56 0.91 1.40
C ARG A 32 10.31 1.76 1.60
N ALA A 33 10.15 2.38 2.77
CA ALA A 33 9.04 3.27 3.05
C ALA A 33 9.04 4.46 2.09
N LYS A 34 10.21 5.08 1.85
CA LYS A 34 10.32 6.14 0.83
C LYS A 34 9.90 5.67 -0.56
N ASN A 35 10.39 4.51 -1.01
CA ASN A 35 10.02 3.95 -2.31
C ASN A 35 8.52 3.62 -2.40
N ALA A 36 7.92 3.14 -1.31
CA ALA A 36 6.48 2.90 -1.22
C ALA A 36 5.69 4.20 -1.33
N GLY A 37 6.16 5.29 -0.72
CA GLY A 37 5.54 6.62 -0.84
C GLY A 37 5.59 7.14 -2.28
N ASP A 38 6.74 7.03 -2.95
CA ASP A 38 6.88 7.42 -4.35
C ASP A 38 5.95 6.60 -5.27
N LEU A 39 5.81 5.29 -5.02
CA LEU A 39 4.89 4.42 -5.75
C LEU A 39 3.43 4.82 -5.51
N THR A 40 3.06 5.07 -4.26
CA THR A 40 1.70 5.45 -3.84
C THR A 40 1.30 6.78 -4.48
N SER A 41 2.20 7.77 -4.48
CA SER A 41 2.01 9.06 -5.15
C SER A 41 1.79 8.92 -6.66
N ARG A 42 2.57 8.06 -7.34
CA ARG A 42 2.36 7.76 -8.76
C ARG A 42 1.02 7.08 -9.02
N THR A 43 0.65 6.10 -8.20
CA THR A 43 -0.64 5.39 -8.30
C THR A 43 -1.81 6.35 -8.12
N LYS A 44 -1.73 7.27 -7.15
CA LYS A 44 -2.72 8.34 -6.95
C LYS A 44 -2.92 9.16 -8.22
N GLY A 45 -1.83 9.64 -8.83
CA GLY A 45 -1.90 10.42 -10.06
C GLY A 45 -2.53 9.64 -11.22
N GLN A 46 -2.23 8.34 -11.35
CA GLN A 46 -2.86 7.47 -12.35
C GLN A 46 -4.35 7.26 -12.10
N ALA A 47 -4.76 7.10 -10.84
CA ALA A 47 -6.17 6.97 -10.47
C ALA A 47 -6.95 8.26 -10.73
N GLU A 48 -6.37 9.43 -10.41
CA GLU A 48 -6.97 10.75 -10.71
C GLU A 48 -7.15 10.95 -12.22
N GLN A 49 -6.14 10.60 -13.02
CA GLN A 49 -6.22 10.62 -14.48
C GLN A 49 -7.29 9.65 -15.02
N SER A 50 -7.38 8.46 -14.44
CA SER A 50 -8.41 7.46 -14.80
C SER A 50 -9.81 7.99 -14.50
N GLY A 51 -9.99 8.69 -13.38
CA GLY A 51 -11.23 9.38 -13.03
C GLY A 51 -11.62 10.45 -14.06
N GLU A 52 -10.66 11.20 -14.62
CA GLU A 52 -10.95 12.12 -15.73
C GLU A 52 -11.43 11.40 -17.00
N VAL A 53 -10.81 10.28 -17.33
CA VAL A 53 -11.20 9.47 -18.50
C VAL A 53 -12.62 8.93 -18.33
N VAL A 54 -12.95 8.43 -17.13
CA VAL A 54 -14.31 7.97 -16.80
C VAL A 54 -15.33 9.11 -16.93
N ARG A 55 -15.06 10.30 -16.38
CA ARG A 55 -15.94 11.48 -16.55
C ARG A 55 -16.17 11.85 -18.02
N LYS A 56 -15.11 11.79 -18.84
CA LYS A 56 -15.21 12.02 -20.30
C LYS A 56 -16.05 10.93 -20.97
N ALA A 57 -15.91 9.67 -20.56
CA ALA A 57 -16.70 8.56 -21.07
C ALA A 57 -18.20 8.71 -20.74
N VAL A 58 -18.55 9.05 -19.51
CA VAL A 58 -19.94 9.36 -19.10
C VAL A 58 -20.52 10.49 -19.95
N THR A 59 -19.77 11.57 -20.13
CA THR A 59 -20.20 12.70 -20.97
C THR A 59 -20.42 12.27 -22.42
N ALA A 60 -19.53 11.43 -22.98
CA ALA A 60 -19.66 10.92 -24.33
C ALA A 60 -20.91 10.03 -24.48
N MET A 61 -21.18 9.16 -23.51
CA MET A 61 -22.38 8.31 -23.50
C MET A 61 -23.66 9.13 -23.39
N GLY A 62 -23.70 10.19 -22.57
CA GLY A 62 -24.85 11.10 -22.50
C GLY A 62 -25.14 11.82 -23.83
N ARG A 63 -24.10 12.14 -24.62
CA ARG A 63 -24.29 12.67 -25.98
C ARG A 63 -24.86 11.61 -26.94
N ILE A 64 -24.43 10.35 -26.82
CA ILE A 64 -24.99 9.24 -27.61
C ILE A 64 -26.46 9.06 -27.25
N GLU A 65 -26.82 9.04 -25.97
CA GLU A 65 -28.21 8.94 -25.51
C GLU A 65 -29.08 10.06 -26.10
N THR A 66 -28.57 11.30 -26.08
CA THR A 66 -29.27 12.46 -26.67
C THR A 66 -29.45 12.31 -28.18
N SER A 67 -28.40 11.91 -28.89
CA SER A 67 -28.45 11.65 -30.34
C SER A 67 -29.44 10.54 -30.69
N SER A 68 -29.44 9.43 -29.95
CA SER A 68 -30.41 8.34 -30.12
C SER A 68 -31.85 8.81 -29.89
N ARG A 69 -32.09 9.74 -28.97
CA ARG A 69 -33.41 10.34 -28.74
C ARG A 69 -33.84 11.21 -29.93
N GLU A 70 -32.94 12.02 -30.46
CA GLU A 70 -33.20 12.83 -31.66
C GLU A 70 -33.51 11.96 -32.89
N ILE A 71 -32.75 10.87 -33.09
CA ILE A 71 -33.02 9.89 -34.15
C ILE A 71 -34.42 9.28 -33.95
N GLY A 72 -34.78 8.91 -32.72
CA GLY A 72 -36.12 8.39 -32.41
C GLY A 72 -37.25 9.36 -32.81
N ASN A 73 -37.06 10.66 -32.58
CA ASN A 73 -38.03 11.69 -33.01
C ASN A 73 -38.12 11.79 -34.54
N ILE A 74 -36.99 11.74 -35.24
CA ILE A 74 -36.96 11.77 -36.72
C ILE A 74 -37.69 10.56 -37.30
N ILE A 75 -37.46 9.37 -36.75
CA ILE A 75 -38.17 8.15 -37.17
C ILE A 75 -39.67 8.27 -36.93
N GLY A 76 -40.10 8.92 -35.84
CA GLY A 76 -41.51 9.23 -35.60
C GLY A 76 -42.13 10.12 -36.69
N VAL A 77 -41.39 11.14 -37.15
CA VAL A 77 -41.84 12.00 -38.27
C VAL A 77 -41.90 11.20 -39.59
N ILE A 78 -40.95 10.29 -39.84
CA ILE A 78 -40.97 9.44 -41.04
C ILE A 78 -42.20 8.50 -41.03
N ASP A 79 -42.53 7.92 -39.88
CA ASP A 79 -43.73 7.09 -39.69
C ASP A 79 -45.00 7.89 -39.99
N GLU A 80 -45.08 9.14 -39.51
CA GLU A 80 -46.20 10.04 -39.80
C GLU A 80 -46.31 10.37 -41.30
N ILE A 81 -45.18 10.67 -41.98
CA ILE A 81 -45.15 10.94 -43.42
C ILE A 81 -45.59 9.70 -44.21
N ALA A 82 -45.14 8.50 -43.81
CA ALA A 82 -45.55 7.25 -44.44
C ALA A 82 -47.05 7.02 -44.28
N PHE A 83 -47.61 7.28 -43.09
CA PHE A 83 -49.04 7.19 -42.84
C PHE A 83 -49.86 8.18 -43.69
N GLN A 84 -49.43 9.45 -43.76
CA GLN A 84 -50.06 10.46 -44.61
C GLN A 84 -50.00 10.07 -46.10
N THR A 85 -48.87 9.53 -46.57
CA THR A 85 -48.68 9.05 -47.94
C THR A 85 -49.63 7.89 -48.26
N ASN A 86 -49.79 6.95 -47.31
CA ASN A 86 -50.74 5.84 -47.43
C ASN A 86 -52.20 6.34 -47.53
N LEU A 87 -52.59 7.36 -46.76
CA LEU A 87 -53.92 7.97 -46.86
C LEU A 87 -54.14 8.73 -48.18
N LEU A 88 -53.13 9.47 -48.64
CA LEU A 88 -53.15 10.15 -49.94
C LEU A 88 -53.31 9.15 -51.10
N ALA A 89 -52.55 8.06 -51.06
CA ALA A 89 -52.62 6.98 -52.04
C ALA A 89 -53.98 6.28 -52.04
N LEU A 90 -54.58 6.04 -50.86
CA LEU A 90 -55.93 5.51 -50.74
C LEU A 90 -56.96 6.44 -51.39
N ASN A 91 -56.91 7.74 -51.11
CA ASN A 91 -57.81 8.73 -51.70
C ASN A 91 -57.65 8.79 -53.23
N ALA A 92 -56.42 8.75 -53.74
CA ALA A 92 -56.15 8.70 -55.17
C ALA A 92 -56.70 7.43 -55.83
N GLY A 93 -56.58 6.27 -55.16
CA GLY A 93 -57.15 5.01 -55.63
C GLY A 93 -58.68 5.04 -55.70
N VAL A 94 -59.34 5.65 -54.72
CA VAL A 94 -60.80 5.83 -54.70
C VAL A 94 -61.26 6.74 -55.86
N GLU A 95 -60.59 7.87 -56.08
CA GLU A 95 -60.95 8.78 -57.17
C GLU A 95 -60.65 8.15 -58.55
N ALA A 96 -59.56 7.38 -58.67
CA ALA A 96 -59.25 6.63 -59.89
C ALA A 96 -60.35 5.60 -60.24
N ALA A 97 -60.90 4.91 -59.23
CA ALA A 97 -62.03 3.99 -59.42
C ALA A 97 -63.31 4.71 -59.87
N ARG A 98 -63.50 5.97 -59.43
CA ARG A 98 -64.66 6.80 -59.77
C ARG A 98 -64.68 7.25 -61.24
N VAL A 99 -63.51 7.49 -61.85
CA VAL A 99 -63.38 7.88 -63.27
C VAL A 99 -63.40 6.68 -64.25
N GLY A 100 -63.57 5.45 -63.76
CA GLY A 100 -63.73 4.26 -64.59
C GLY A 100 -62.48 3.89 -65.41
N GLU A 101 -62.66 3.54 -66.69
CA GLU A 101 -61.53 3.07 -67.53
C GLU A 101 -60.42 4.11 -67.73
N ALA A 102 -60.75 5.40 -67.73
CA ALA A 102 -59.76 6.48 -67.84
C ALA A 102 -58.81 6.57 -66.63
N GLY A 103 -59.24 6.05 -65.47
CA GLY A 103 -58.48 6.06 -64.21
C GLY A 103 -57.59 4.84 -63.98
N ARG A 104 -57.61 3.81 -64.85
CA ARG A 104 -56.89 2.54 -64.63
C ARG A 104 -55.39 2.71 -64.37
N GLY A 105 -54.72 3.58 -65.12
CA GLY A 105 -53.29 3.86 -64.92
C GLY A 105 -53.00 4.54 -63.57
N PHE A 106 -53.86 5.47 -63.16
CA PHE A 106 -53.76 6.13 -61.86
C PHE A 106 -54.03 5.17 -60.69
N ALA A 107 -54.95 4.22 -60.85
CA ALA A 107 -55.24 3.21 -59.84
C ALA A 107 -54.03 2.32 -59.54
N VAL A 108 -53.27 1.92 -60.57
CA VAL A 108 -52.04 1.12 -60.40
C VAL A 108 -50.97 1.91 -59.65
N VAL A 109 -50.73 3.17 -60.04
CA VAL A 109 -49.76 4.02 -59.35
C VAL A 109 -50.17 4.26 -57.89
N ALA A 110 -51.46 4.50 -57.63
CA ALA A 110 -51.97 4.67 -56.27
C ALA A 110 -51.75 3.42 -55.41
N GLN A 111 -51.91 2.21 -55.96
CA GLN A 111 -51.62 0.98 -55.23
C GLN A 111 -50.12 0.82 -54.94
N GLU A 112 -49.24 1.09 -55.91
CA GLU A 112 -47.79 0.99 -55.73
C GLU A 112 -47.28 1.97 -54.65
N VAL A 113 -47.78 3.22 -54.67
CA VAL A 113 -47.45 4.24 -53.65
C VAL A 113 -47.94 3.79 -52.27
N ARG A 114 -49.11 3.15 -52.20
CA ARG A 114 -49.66 2.63 -50.94
C ARG A 114 -48.80 1.50 -50.38
N GLU A 115 -48.39 0.54 -51.20
CA GLU A 115 -47.50 -0.56 -50.80
C GLU A 115 -46.13 -0.02 -50.34
N LEU A 116 -45.57 0.99 -51.03
CA LEU A 116 -44.33 1.65 -50.62
C LEU A 116 -44.45 2.37 -49.27
N ALA A 117 -45.59 3.01 -49.03
CA ALA A 117 -45.88 3.69 -47.76
C ALA A 117 -46.02 2.70 -46.59
N GLN A 118 -46.67 1.55 -46.81
CA GLN A 118 -46.76 0.47 -45.82
C GLN A 118 -45.37 -0.10 -45.49
N ARG A 119 -44.55 -0.40 -46.52
CA ARG A 119 -43.16 -0.86 -46.32
C ARG A 119 -42.32 0.16 -45.55
N SER A 120 -42.53 1.44 -45.80
CA SER A 120 -41.84 2.53 -45.08
C SER A 120 -42.25 2.58 -43.61
N THR A 121 -43.53 2.36 -43.30
CA THR A 121 -44.08 2.26 -41.93
C THR A 121 -43.45 1.09 -41.18
N GLU A 122 -43.41 -0.10 -41.80
CA GLU A 122 -42.79 -1.29 -41.20
C GLU A 122 -41.29 -1.08 -40.92
N ALA A 123 -40.56 -0.50 -41.87
CA ALA A 123 -39.14 -0.18 -41.68
C ALA A 123 -38.92 0.85 -40.57
N ALA A 124 -39.76 1.90 -40.49
CA ALA A 124 -39.70 2.89 -39.43
C ALA A 124 -39.92 2.26 -38.05
N GLN A 125 -40.88 1.33 -37.92
CA GLN A 125 -41.11 0.60 -36.67
C GLN A 125 -39.91 -0.25 -36.26
N GLN A 126 -39.30 -0.98 -37.20
CA GLN A 126 -38.09 -1.77 -36.92
C GLN A 126 -36.91 -0.89 -36.45
N ILE A 127 -36.69 0.25 -37.11
CA ILE A 127 -35.64 1.19 -36.69
C ILE A 127 -35.95 1.74 -35.30
N LYS A 128 -37.22 2.06 -35.00
CA LYS A 128 -37.63 2.56 -33.68
C LYS A 128 -37.32 1.56 -32.57
N GLU A 129 -37.55 0.27 -32.81
CA GLU A 129 -37.21 -0.80 -31.86
C GLU A 129 -35.70 -0.93 -31.63
N LEU A 130 -34.89 -0.86 -32.71
CA LEU A 130 -33.43 -0.86 -32.60
C LEU A 130 -32.90 0.35 -31.82
N ILE A 131 -33.48 1.53 -32.04
CA ILE A 131 -33.11 2.75 -31.31
C ILE A 131 -33.49 2.64 -29.82
N ALA A 132 -34.67 2.12 -29.50
CA ALA A 132 -35.09 1.88 -28.12
C ALA A 132 -34.16 0.89 -27.40
N THR A 133 -33.79 -0.19 -28.08
CA THR A 133 -32.80 -1.16 -27.56
C THR A 133 -31.44 -0.48 -27.33
N SER A 134 -30.96 0.30 -28.30
CA SER A 134 -29.69 1.03 -28.18
C SER A 134 -29.69 2.03 -27.02
N GLN A 135 -30.81 2.71 -26.77
CA GLN A 135 -30.95 3.60 -25.61
C GLN A 135 -30.83 2.84 -24.28
N GLY A 136 -31.43 1.65 -24.19
CA GLY A 136 -31.29 0.77 -23.02
C GLY A 136 -29.84 0.36 -22.76
N GLU A 137 -29.13 -0.08 -23.81
CA GLU A 137 -27.72 -0.47 -23.73
C GLU A 137 -26.82 0.71 -23.32
N VAL A 138 -27.05 1.91 -23.87
CA VAL A 138 -26.31 3.12 -23.47
C VAL A 138 -26.58 3.47 -22.00
N GLY A 139 -27.83 3.37 -21.55
CA GLY A 139 -28.19 3.62 -20.14
C GLY A 139 -27.48 2.66 -19.19
N ASN A 140 -27.45 1.36 -19.52
CA ASN A 140 -26.68 0.37 -18.75
C ASN A 140 -25.18 0.67 -18.77
N GLY A 141 -24.63 1.04 -19.93
CA GLY A 141 -23.24 1.46 -20.06
C GLY A 141 -22.88 2.67 -19.20
N VAL A 142 -23.77 3.67 -19.11
CA VAL A 142 -23.58 4.83 -18.20
C VAL A 142 -23.55 4.39 -16.74
N ALA A 143 -24.43 3.47 -16.32
CA ALA A 143 -24.46 2.96 -14.95
C ALA A 143 -23.14 2.25 -14.58
N LEU A 144 -22.68 1.32 -15.43
CA LEU A 144 -21.42 0.57 -15.21
C LEU A 144 -20.19 1.49 -15.16
N VAL A 145 -20.14 2.49 -16.04
CA VAL A 145 -19.06 3.50 -16.03
C VAL A 145 -19.16 4.38 -14.78
N GLY A 146 -20.36 4.67 -14.29
CA GLY A 146 -20.60 5.34 -13.01
C GLY A 146 -20.05 4.55 -11.82
N GLU A 147 -20.39 3.26 -11.71
CA GLU A 147 -19.85 2.35 -10.68
C GLU A 147 -18.32 2.27 -10.73
N THR A 148 -17.75 2.27 -11.94
CA THR A 148 -16.29 2.33 -12.12
C THR A 148 -15.69 3.64 -11.58
N GLY A 149 -16.41 4.75 -11.74
CA GLY A 149 -16.04 6.05 -11.18
C GLY A 149 -16.02 6.03 -9.65
N GLU A 150 -17.07 5.50 -9.02
CA GLU A 150 -17.15 5.36 -7.56
C GLU A 150 -16.03 4.46 -7.01
N ALA A 151 -15.74 3.35 -7.68
CA ALA A 151 -14.64 2.46 -7.32
C ALA A 151 -13.27 3.17 -7.41
N LEU A 152 -13.05 3.99 -8.43
CA LEU A 152 -11.83 4.80 -8.54
C LEU A 152 -11.73 5.85 -7.44
N GLU A 153 -12.83 6.48 -7.03
CA GLU A 153 -12.85 7.42 -5.91
C GLU A 153 -12.50 6.73 -4.59
N ALA A 154 -13.02 5.52 -4.35
CA ALA A 154 -12.65 4.70 -3.20
C ALA A 154 -11.15 4.34 -3.21
N ILE A 155 -10.61 3.93 -4.37
CA ILE A 155 -9.17 3.66 -4.52
C ILE A 155 -8.33 4.90 -4.20
N VAL A 156 -8.73 6.08 -4.66
CA VAL A 156 -8.02 7.33 -4.35
C VAL A 156 -8.03 7.62 -2.85
N ALA A 157 -9.12 7.31 -2.15
CA ALA A 157 -9.20 7.45 -0.70
C ALA A 157 -8.27 6.45 0.03
N GLU A 158 -8.29 5.18 -0.34
CA GLU A 158 -7.41 4.16 0.24
C GLU A 158 -5.92 4.47 0.00
N VAL A 159 -5.57 4.95 -1.20
CA VAL A 159 -4.21 5.36 -1.54
C VAL A 159 -3.74 6.54 -0.68
N ARG A 160 -4.64 7.44 -0.25
CA ARG A 160 -4.29 8.51 0.69
C ARG A 160 -3.99 7.98 2.09
N GLU A 161 -4.78 7.03 2.59
CA GLU A 161 -4.49 6.39 3.88
C GLU A 161 -3.15 5.65 3.86
N ILE A 162 -2.82 4.98 2.75
CA ILE A 162 -1.51 4.34 2.57
C ILE A 162 -0.38 5.38 2.62
N ASP A 163 -0.55 6.54 1.97
CA ASP A 163 0.45 7.61 1.98
C ASP A 163 0.71 8.13 3.41
N ASP A 164 -0.36 8.33 4.19
CA ASP A 164 -0.28 8.74 5.60
C ASP A 164 0.45 7.70 6.46
N HIS A 165 0.14 6.41 6.27
CA HIS A 165 0.83 5.32 6.97
C HIS A 165 2.31 5.25 6.60
N VAL A 166 2.65 5.40 5.33
CA VAL A 166 4.04 5.43 4.87
C VAL A 166 4.78 6.62 5.48
N ALA A 167 4.18 7.80 5.51
CA ALA A 167 4.76 8.99 6.14
C ALA A 167 5.02 8.76 7.64
N SER A 168 4.09 8.09 8.33
CA SER A 168 4.28 7.68 9.73
C SER A 168 5.45 6.72 9.88
N ILE A 169 5.57 5.69 9.03
CA ILE A 169 6.68 4.73 9.07
C ILE A 169 8.03 5.42 8.87
N VAL A 170 8.13 6.35 7.91
CA VAL A 170 9.36 7.12 7.67
C VAL A 170 9.72 7.95 8.91
N THR A 171 8.74 8.53 9.58
CA THR A 171 8.94 9.32 10.80
C THR A 171 9.42 8.44 11.95
N THR A 172 8.74 7.32 12.21
CA THR A 172 9.12 6.36 13.25
C THR A 172 10.51 5.76 12.98
N ALA A 173 10.84 5.43 11.73
CA ALA A 173 12.16 4.91 11.38
C ALA A 173 13.28 5.95 11.66
N ARG A 174 13.02 7.24 11.45
CA ARG A 174 13.96 8.31 11.81
C ARG A 174 14.14 8.42 13.33
N GLU A 175 13.05 8.36 14.10
CA GLU A 175 13.11 8.38 15.56
C GLU A 175 13.88 7.17 16.12
N GLN A 176 13.61 5.97 15.57
CA GLN A 176 14.34 4.75 15.92
C GLN A 176 15.83 4.84 15.58
N ALA A 177 16.19 5.42 14.43
CA ALA A 177 17.59 5.64 14.07
C ALA A 177 18.32 6.55 15.09
N VAL A 178 17.66 7.62 15.56
CA VAL A 178 18.19 8.48 16.62
C VAL A 178 18.37 7.72 17.93
N GLY A 179 17.35 6.97 18.36
CA GLY A 179 17.41 6.17 19.59
C GLY A 179 18.50 5.09 19.54
N LEU A 180 18.72 4.46 18.38
CA LEU A 180 19.82 3.52 18.18
C LEU A 180 21.20 4.18 18.29
N GLN A 181 21.33 5.44 17.89
CA GLN A 181 22.57 6.20 18.01
C GLN A 181 22.91 6.50 19.48
N GLU A 182 21.89 6.79 20.31
CA GLU A 182 22.04 6.94 21.76
C GLU A 182 22.44 5.62 22.42
N ILE A 183 21.79 4.51 22.05
CA ILE A 183 22.13 3.19 22.57
C ILE A 183 23.56 2.78 22.18
N ASN A 184 23.98 3.05 20.94
CA ASN A 184 25.35 2.80 20.49
C ASN A 184 26.38 3.54 21.35
N THR A 185 26.09 4.80 21.70
CA THR A 185 26.94 5.61 22.60
C THR A 185 26.98 5.02 24.02
N ALA A 186 25.85 4.53 24.53
CA ALA A 186 25.78 3.87 25.84
C ALA A 186 26.57 2.55 25.85
N LEU A 187 26.47 1.73 24.79
CA LEU A 187 27.24 0.49 24.66
C LEU A 187 28.74 0.75 24.63
N HIS A 188 29.19 1.80 23.93
CA HIS A 188 30.60 2.17 23.91
C HIS A 188 31.11 2.54 25.32
N SER A 189 30.27 3.20 26.13
CA SER A 189 30.61 3.51 27.53
C SER A 189 30.66 2.26 28.42
N ILE A 190 29.76 1.29 28.19
CA ILE A 190 29.76 0.00 28.91
C ILE A 190 30.99 -0.83 28.53
N ASP A 191 31.36 -0.88 27.25
CA ASP A 191 32.57 -1.56 26.78
C ASP A 191 33.82 -0.96 27.45
N GLN A 192 33.95 0.37 27.45
CA GLN A 192 35.06 1.06 28.11
C GLN A 192 35.13 0.74 29.61
N GLY A 193 33.99 0.76 30.32
CA GLY A 193 33.94 0.40 31.73
C GLY A 193 34.27 -1.08 31.98
N THR A 194 33.90 -1.97 31.07
CA THR A 194 34.21 -3.40 31.14
C THR A 194 35.71 -3.64 30.95
N GLN A 195 36.34 -3.00 29.97
CA GLN A 195 37.79 -3.04 29.78
C GLN A 195 38.54 -2.47 30.99
N GLN A 196 38.05 -1.37 31.58
CA GLN A 196 38.63 -0.81 32.79
C GLN A 196 38.54 -1.78 33.97
N ASN A 197 37.39 -2.46 34.14
CA ASN A 197 37.23 -3.49 35.16
C ASN A 197 38.17 -4.68 34.93
N ALA A 198 38.45 -5.04 33.67
CA ALA A 198 39.40 -6.10 33.34
C ALA A 198 40.82 -5.70 33.77
N ALA A 199 41.24 -4.48 33.41
CA ALA A 199 42.53 -3.93 33.81
C ALA A 199 42.70 -3.83 35.33
N VAL A 200 41.66 -3.38 36.05
CA VAL A 200 41.67 -3.32 37.52
C VAL A 200 41.71 -4.72 38.13
N ALA A 201 41.02 -5.71 37.56
CA ALA A 201 41.08 -7.09 38.03
C ALA A 201 42.46 -7.71 37.85
N GLU A 202 43.15 -7.45 36.74
CA GLU A 202 44.54 -7.86 36.51
C GLU A 202 45.49 -7.20 37.52
N GLN A 203 45.39 -5.88 37.68
CA GLN A 203 46.20 -5.14 38.66
C GLN A 203 45.97 -5.64 40.09
N SER A 204 44.73 -5.92 40.48
CA SER A 204 44.39 -6.44 41.80
C SER A 204 44.90 -7.87 42.00
N THR A 205 44.90 -8.68 40.95
CA THR A 205 45.48 -10.04 40.98
C THR A 205 47.00 -9.96 41.16
N ALA A 206 47.67 -9.09 40.42
CA ALA A 206 49.11 -8.85 40.56
C ALA A 206 49.48 -8.34 41.95
N ALA A 207 48.73 -7.37 42.48
CA ALA A 207 48.92 -6.85 43.84
C ALA A 207 48.71 -7.93 44.91
N SER A 208 47.69 -8.79 44.76
CA SER A 208 47.44 -9.91 45.67
C SER A 208 48.58 -10.93 45.64
N HIS A 209 49.14 -11.20 44.46
CA HIS A 209 50.30 -12.08 44.32
C HIS A 209 51.53 -11.48 45.01
N GLY A 210 51.78 -10.18 44.80
CA GLY A 210 52.85 -9.45 45.50
C GLY A 210 52.70 -9.49 47.02
N LEU A 211 51.49 -9.26 47.55
CA LEU A 211 51.21 -9.37 48.99
C LEU A 211 51.42 -10.80 49.52
N ALA A 212 51.05 -11.82 48.75
CA ALA A 212 51.28 -13.22 49.13
C ALA A 212 52.79 -13.54 49.20
N THR A 213 53.58 -13.03 48.25
CA THR A 213 55.04 -13.14 48.27
C THR A 213 55.64 -12.45 49.49
N GLU A 214 55.20 -11.23 49.81
CA GLU A 214 55.68 -10.48 50.97
C GLU A 214 55.32 -11.16 52.30
N ALA A 215 54.08 -11.66 52.41
CA ALA A 215 53.64 -12.44 53.57
C ALA A 215 54.43 -13.74 53.73
N SER A 216 54.75 -14.44 52.64
CA SER A 216 55.63 -15.62 52.67
C SER A 216 57.04 -15.25 53.15
N SER A 217 57.59 -14.13 52.67
CA SER A 217 58.91 -13.64 53.10
C SER A 217 58.95 -13.31 54.59
N LEU A 218 57.91 -12.63 55.12
CA LEU A 218 57.77 -12.35 56.55
C LEU A 218 57.68 -13.63 57.38
N ASN A 219 56.91 -14.62 56.92
CA ASN A 219 56.80 -15.92 57.60
C ASN A 219 58.14 -16.66 57.64
N ASP A 220 58.91 -16.62 56.55
CA ASP A 220 60.26 -17.18 56.50
C ASP A 220 61.21 -16.50 57.49
N ILE A 221 61.17 -15.17 57.60
CA ILE A 221 61.97 -14.41 58.58
C ILE A 221 61.60 -14.80 60.01
N LEU A 222 60.30 -14.88 60.32
CA LEU A 222 59.81 -15.29 61.64
C LEU A 222 60.20 -16.73 61.98
N SER A 223 60.22 -17.65 61.01
CA SER A 223 60.63 -19.05 61.23
C SER A 223 62.10 -19.21 61.63
N ARG A 224 62.95 -18.24 61.28
CA ARG A 224 64.38 -18.19 61.69
C ARG A 224 64.54 -17.68 63.11
N PHE A 225 63.50 -17.08 63.69
CA PHE A 225 63.53 -16.55 65.04
C PHE A 225 63.42 -17.71 66.05
N LYS A 226 64.56 -18.16 66.58
CA LYS A 226 64.61 -19.15 67.66
C LYS A 226 64.24 -18.48 69.00
N LEU A 227 63.09 -18.86 69.55
CA LEU A 227 62.78 -18.59 70.95
C LEU A 227 63.67 -19.47 71.82
N ALA A 228 64.37 -18.88 72.79
CA ALA A 228 65.13 -19.64 73.76
C ALA A 228 64.16 -20.53 74.53
N GLU A 229 64.25 -21.85 74.33
CA GLU A 229 63.71 -22.81 75.29
C GLU A 229 64.30 -22.45 76.64
N GLN A 230 63.47 -21.93 77.55
CA GLN A 230 63.80 -21.87 78.96
C GLN A 230 63.98 -23.31 79.42
N SER A 231 65.21 -23.78 79.30
CA SER A 231 65.74 -24.93 80.02
C SER A 231 65.59 -24.61 81.50
N LEU A 232 64.46 -24.99 82.10
CA LEU A 232 64.28 -24.99 83.54
C LEU A 232 65.39 -25.87 84.12
N PRO A 233 66.33 -25.31 84.91
CA PRO A 233 67.46 -26.07 85.41
C PRO A 233 66.97 -27.14 86.38
N ARG A 234 67.40 -28.38 86.15
CA ARG A 234 67.41 -29.44 87.17
C ARG A 234 68.21 -28.96 88.38
N GLY A 235 67.50 -28.55 89.44
CA GLY A 235 68.06 -28.17 90.74
C GLY A 235 67.51 -29.08 91.83
N ALA A 236 68.37 -29.98 92.31
CA ALA A 236 68.11 -30.97 93.34
C ALA A 236 67.68 -30.37 94.70
N ARG A 237 66.80 -31.08 95.42
CA ARG A 237 67.05 -31.40 96.85
C ARG A 237 66.20 -32.56 97.37
N ARG A 238 66.90 -33.42 98.09
CA ARG A 238 66.52 -34.65 98.82
C ARG A 238 65.67 -34.37 100.07
N ALA A 239 64.92 -35.42 100.45
CA ALA A 239 64.67 -35.98 101.79
C ALA A 239 63.91 -35.14 102.84
N ALA A 240 62.75 -35.64 103.27
CA ALA A 240 62.60 -36.52 104.43
C ALA A 240 61.31 -37.34 104.29
#